data_AF-A0A6C0HCV0-F1
#
_entry.id   AF-A0A6C0HCV0-F1
#
_cell.length_a   1.000
_cell.length_b   1.000
_cell.length_c   1.000
_cell.angle_alpha   90.00
_cell.angle_beta   90.00
_cell.angle_gamma   90.00
#
_symmetry.space_group_name_H-M   'P 1'
#
loop_
_entity.id
_entity.type
_entity.pdbx_description
1 polymer ?
#
loop_
_entity_poly.entity_id
_entity_poly.type
_entity_poly.pdbx_seq_one_letter_code
_entity_poly.pdbx_strand_id
1 'polypeptide(L)'
;MSSIFTLENVTDFSEKLNIDELYERKKQYDLNKLDLYNKILNRIHVRIKTTARQKIDEQFCWYVVPEVILGVPKYDQGACIAYIMDKLKDNGFIVRYIHPNTLFICWKHWVPSYVRTELKKKTGLVVDEYGRPLGREEVNSTKNLTLEPKNLDEAMFKMGGGDSSSSSTSAAQKKKYTPINSYKPQGNLVYGDDLLNSLEDVFDSV
;
A
#
# COMPACT_ATOMS: atom_id res chain seq x y z
N MET A 1 -51.54 7.55 5.85
CA MET A 1 -52.90 7.81 6.37
C MET A 1 -52.98 9.29 6.70
N SER A 2 -53.54 10.11 5.81
CA SER A 2 -53.79 11.53 6.04
C SER A 2 -55.09 11.65 6.84
N SER A 3 -54.99 12.15 8.08
CA SER A 3 -56.13 12.35 8.96
C SER A 3 -56.68 13.77 8.76
N ILE A 4 -58.00 13.95 8.86
CA ILE A 4 -58.68 15.22 8.61
C ILE A 4 -58.17 16.39 9.48
N PHE A 5 -57.53 16.09 10.61
CA PHE A 5 -56.90 17.06 11.53
C PHE A 5 -55.52 17.56 11.10
N THR A 6 -54.87 16.98 10.07
CA THR A 6 -53.60 17.48 9.54
C THR A 6 -53.77 18.53 8.42
N LEU A 7 -55.02 18.88 8.07
CA LEU A 7 -55.32 19.88 7.04
C LEU A 7 -55.21 21.33 7.53
N GLU A 8 -55.15 21.58 8.84
CA GLU A 8 -55.15 22.94 9.41
C GLU A 8 -53.81 23.69 9.31
N ASN A 9 -52.72 23.03 8.92
CA ASN A 9 -51.39 23.65 8.90
C ASN A 9 -51.09 24.38 7.58
N VAL A 10 -52.04 25.17 7.08
CA VAL A 10 -51.96 25.88 5.78
C VAL A 10 -51.09 27.14 5.84
N THR A 11 -50.69 27.58 7.04
CA THR A 11 -49.91 28.80 7.26
C THR A 11 -48.44 28.67 6.84
N ASP A 12 -47.93 27.45 6.69
CA ASP A 12 -46.54 27.14 6.31
C ASP A 12 -46.45 26.53 4.90
N PHE A 13 -47.47 26.77 4.07
CA PHE A 13 -47.51 26.27 2.70
C PHE A 13 -46.65 27.14 1.76
N SER A 14 -45.43 26.67 1.46
CA SER A 14 -44.66 27.15 0.31
C SER A 14 -45.01 26.31 -0.91
N GLU A 15 -45.40 26.97 -2.02
CA GLU A 15 -45.68 26.30 -3.30
C GLU A 15 -44.45 25.57 -3.87
N LYS A 16 -43.25 26.03 -3.50
CA LYS A 16 -41.98 25.39 -3.86
C LYS A 16 -41.38 24.75 -2.62
N LEU A 17 -41.32 23.42 -2.63
CA LEU A 17 -40.64 22.63 -1.60
C LEU A 17 -39.15 22.53 -1.93
N ASN A 18 -38.29 22.81 -0.95
CA ASN A 18 -36.86 22.62 -1.10
C ASN A 18 -36.53 21.13 -0.98
N ILE A 19 -36.05 20.54 -2.07
CA ILE A 19 -35.76 19.11 -2.15
C ILE A 19 -34.63 18.72 -1.17
N ASP A 20 -33.72 19.66 -0.84
CA ASP A 20 -32.59 19.40 0.06
C ASP A 20 -33.03 19.21 1.52
N GLU A 21 -34.09 19.90 1.97
CA GLU A 21 -34.64 19.76 3.32
C GLU A 21 -35.18 18.34 3.58
N LEU A 22 -35.60 17.64 2.52
CA LEU A 22 -36.02 16.24 2.62
C LEU A 22 -34.87 15.31 3.04
N TYR A 23 -33.63 15.70 2.79
CA TYR A 23 -32.44 14.91 3.11
C TYR A 23 -31.82 15.27 4.47
N GLU A 24 -32.31 16.29 5.16
CA GLU A 24 -31.71 16.76 6.42
C GLU A 24 -31.70 15.66 7.50
N ARG A 25 -32.79 14.90 7.62
CA ARG A 25 -32.87 13.76 8.55
C ARG A 25 -31.85 12.66 8.21
N LYS A 26 -31.62 12.39 6.92
CA LYS A 26 -30.63 11.41 6.46
C LYS A 26 -29.22 11.89 6.76
N LYS A 27 -28.92 13.16 6.46
CA LYS A 27 -27.65 13.79 6.81
C LYS A 27 -27.36 13.70 8.30
N GLN A 28 -28.34 14.01 9.16
CA GLN A 28 -28.19 13.90 10.60
C GLN A 28 -27.89 12.46 11.04
N TYR A 29 -28.56 11.47 10.43
CA TYR A 29 -28.29 10.06 10.68
C TYR A 29 -26.85 9.67 10.30
N ASP A 30 -26.38 10.10 9.13
CA ASP A 30 -25.02 9.82 8.65
C ASP A 30 -23.95 10.49 9.53
N LEU A 31 -24.18 11.72 9.98
CA LEU A 31 -23.31 12.42 10.94
C LEU A 31 -23.24 11.68 12.28
N ASN A 32 -24.39 11.28 12.83
CA ASN A 32 -24.43 10.52 14.07
C ASN A 32 -23.70 9.17 13.95
N LYS A 33 -23.78 8.51 12.78
CA LYS A 33 -23.05 7.27 12.47
C LYS A 33 -21.54 7.51 12.47
N LEU A 34 -21.09 8.58 11.84
CA LEU A 34 -19.67 8.99 11.80
C LEU A 34 -19.15 9.28 13.23
N ASP A 35 -19.91 10.02 14.04
CA ASP A 35 -19.56 10.32 15.43
C ASP A 35 -19.42 9.06 16.28
N LEU A 36 -20.30 8.08 16.08
CA LEU A 36 -20.21 6.78 16.74
C LEU A 36 -18.91 6.07 16.36
N TYR A 37 -18.57 6.01 15.07
CA TYR A 37 -17.34 5.38 14.60
C TYR A 37 -16.10 6.05 15.17
N ASN A 38 -16.09 7.39 15.24
CA ASN A 38 -15.02 8.15 15.87
C ASN A 38 -14.89 7.85 17.37
N LYS A 39 -16.01 7.66 18.09
CA LYS A 39 -15.98 7.27 19.52
C LYS A 39 -15.32 5.91 19.73
N ILE A 40 -15.61 4.93 18.87
CA ILE A 40 -14.98 3.60 18.94
C ILE A 40 -13.49 3.70 18.57
N LEU A 41 -13.16 4.44 17.52
CA LEU A 41 -11.77 4.69 17.13
C LEU A 41 -10.96 5.30 18.28
N ASN A 42 -11.52 6.27 19.00
CA ASN A 42 -10.87 6.86 20.18
C ASN A 42 -10.66 5.82 21.29
N ARG A 43 -11.63 4.94 21.55
CA ARG A 43 -11.46 3.83 22.52
C ARG A 43 -10.31 2.91 22.12
N ILE A 44 -10.16 2.61 20.82
CA ILE A 44 -9.05 1.80 20.31
C ILE A 44 -7.73 2.52 20.54
N HIS A 45 -7.63 3.82 20.22
CA HIS A 45 -6.41 4.60 20.47
C HIS A 45 -6.03 4.62 21.95
N VAL A 46 -7.00 4.77 22.85
CA VAL A 46 -6.77 4.68 24.30
C VAL A 46 -6.26 3.29 24.69
N ARG A 47 -6.86 2.22 24.15
CA ARG A 47 -6.40 0.85 24.41
C ARG A 47 -4.97 0.60 23.93
N ILE A 48 -4.63 1.04 22.72
CA ILE A 48 -3.26 0.97 22.17
C ILE A 48 -2.27 1.69 23.11
N LYS A 49 -2.58 2.93 23.51
CA LYS A 49 -1.72 3.70 24.43
C LYS A 49 -1.55 3.01 25.77
N THR A 50 -2.62 2.46 26.33
CA THR A 50 -2.57 1.73 27.60
C THR A 50 -1.74 0.45 27.47
N THR A 51 -1.92 -0.34 26.41
CA THR A 51 -1.14 -1.56 26.17
C THR A 51 0.35 -1.24 26.02
N ALA A 52 0.71 -0.23 25.22
CA ALA A 52 2.10 0.20 25.03
C ALA A 52 2.77 0.66 26.34
N ARG A 53 2.00 1.22 27.28
CA ARG A 53 2.51 1.62 28.61
C ARG A 53 2.68 0.43 29.55
N GLN A 54 1.81 -0.56 29.47
CA GLN A 54 1.82 -1.72 30.36
C GLN A 54 2.91 -2.72 29.98
N LYS A 55 3.17 -2.89 28.68
CA LYS A 55 4.12 -3.89 28.18
C LYS A 55 5.04 -3.24 27.14
N ILE A 56 6.32 -3.14 27.49
CA ILE A 56 7.34 -2.48 26.65
C ILE A 56 7.74 -3.39 25.46
N ASP A 57 7.80 -4.71 25.69
CA ASP A 57 8.21 -5.68 24.68
C ASP A 57 7.09 -6.04 23.69
N GLU A 58 5.83 -5.84 24.07
CA GLU A 58 4.67 -6.18 23.24
C GLU A 58 4.15 -4.94 22.48
N GLN A 59 4.45 -4.88 21.18
CA GLN A 59 4.06 -3.76 20.30
C GLN A 59 2.85 -4.12 19.42
N PHE A 60 1.88 -4.82 20.01
CA PHE A 60 0.62 -5.21 19.38
C PHE A 60 -0.54 -5.13 20.38
N CYS A 61 -1.77 -5.06 19.87
CA CYS A 61 -2.99 -5.00 20.66
C CYS A 61 -4.11 -5.78 19.97
N TRP A 62 -4.85 -6.53 20.78
CA TRP A 62 -6.09 -7.19 20.37
C TRP A 62 -7.27 -6.35 20.85
N TYR A 63 -8.16 -6.01 19.93
CA TYR A 63 -9.36 -5.24 20.25
C TYR A 63 -10.61 -5.96 19.73
N VAL A 64 -11.54 -6.23 20.64
CA VAL A 64 -12.85 -6.79 20.28
C VAL A 64 -13.80 -5.62 20.05
N VAL A 65 -14.33 -5.52 18.83
CA VAL A 65 -15.31 -4.50 18.47
C VAL A 65 -16.68 -4.93 19.00
N PRO A 66 -17.36 -4.11 19.84
CA PRO A 66 -18.67 -4.45 20.36
C PRO A 66 -19.67 -4.75 19.25
N GLU A 67 -20.51 -5.78 19.42
CA GLU A 67 -21.57 -6.12 18.47
C GLU A 67 -22.81 -5.23 18.65
N VAL A 68 -23.04 -4.76 19.87
CA VAL A 68 -24.17 -3.91 20.23
C VAL A 68 -23.69 -2.75 21.09
N ILE A 69 -24.28 -1.58 20.88
CA ILE A 69 -24.01 -0.37 21.67
C ILE A 69 -25.32 0.10 22.28
N LEU A 70 -25.35 0.21 23.61
CA LEU A 70 -26.52 0.70 24.33
C LEU A 70 -26.86 2.12 23.87
N GLY A 71 -28.14 2.34 23.54
CA GLY A 71 -28.64 3.64 23.08
C GLY A 71 -28.50 3.90 21.57
N VAL A 72 -27.92 2.98 20.79
CA VAL A 72 -27.86 3.10 19.33
C VAL A 72 -28.74 2.03 18.68
N PRO A 73 -29.87 2.41 18.06
CA PRO A 73 -30.67 1.47 17.29
C PRO A 73 -29.95 1.09 15.98
N LYS A 74 -29.95 -0.20 15.63
CA LYS A 74 -29.39 -0.74 14.37
C LYS A 74 -27.92 -0.34 14.12
N TYR A 75 -27.03 -0.78 15.01
CA TYR A 75 -25.59 -0.61 14.82
C TYR A 75 -25.05 -1.56 13.73
N ASP A 76 -24.42 -0.98 12.71
CA ASP A 76 -23.72 -1.72 11.66
C ASP A 76 -22.25 -1.90 12.04
N GLN A 77 -21.96 -3.08 12.56
CA GLN A 77 -20.62 -3.47 13.01
C GLN A 77 -19.65 -3.64 11.83
N GLY A 78 -20.10 -4.20 10.71
CA GLY A 78 -19.25 -4.46 9.54
C GLY A 78 -18.70 -3.16 8.95
N ALA A 79 -19.58 -2.17 8.74
CA ALA A 79 -19.15 -0.86 8.26
C ALA A 79 -18.27 -0.11 9.29
N CYS A 80 -18.50 -0.33 10.59
CA CYS A 80 -17.66 0.25 11.63
C CYS A 80 -16.23 -0.32 11.59
N ILE A 81 -16.12 -1.65 11.48
CA ILE A 81 -14.84 -2.35 11.38
C ILE A 81 -14.07 -1.88 10.14
N ALA A 82 -14.73 -1.79 8.99
CA ALA A 82 -14.13 -1.29 7.75
C ALA A 82 -13.58 0.14 7.93
N TYR A 83 -14.39 1.06 8.46
CA TYR A 83 -13.97 2.44 8.72
C TYR A 83 -12.76 2.52 9.66
N ILE A 84 -12.78 1.76 10.75
CA ILE A 84 -11.69 1.73 11.73
C ILE A 84 -10.41 1.17 11.10
N MET A 85 -10.51 0.09 10.34
CA MET A 85 -9.35 -0.51 9.67
C MET A 85 -8.69 0.48 8.72
N ASP A 86 -9.47 1.22 7.93
CA ASP A 86 -8.94 2.21 6.99
C ASP A 86 -8.25 3.36 7.76
N LYS A 87 -8.90 3.92 8.79
CA LYS A 87 -8.30 4.98 9.61
C LYS A 87 -7.03 4.56 10.36
N LEU A 88 -6.95 3.32 10.82
CA LEU A 88 -5.74 2.81 11.47
C LEU A 88 -4.62 2.54 10.47
N LYS A 89 -4.94 2.06 9.26
CA LYS A 89 -3.96 1.89 8.17
C LYS A 89 -3.40 3.23 7.70
N ASP A 90 -4.25 4.26 7.57
CA ASP A 90 -3.83 5.62 7.24
C ASP A 90 -2.83 6.17 8.28
N ASN A 91 -3.01 5.80 9.54
CA ASN A 91 -2.09 6.15 10.64
C ASN A 91 -0.80 5.32 10.67
N GLY A 92 -0.59 4.39 9.72
CA GLY A 92 0.60 3.55 9.63
C GLY A 92 0.59 2.30 10.51
N PHE A 93 -0.55 1.93 11.12
CA PHE A 93 -0.68 0.67 11.85
C PHE A 93 -0.92 -0.51 10.91
N ILE A 94 -0.33 -1.67 11.24
CA ILE A 94 -0.68 -2.92 10.58
C ILE A 94 -1.93 -3.46 11.26
N VAL A 95 -3.04 -3.54 10.52
CA VAL A 95 -4.33 -4.04 11.05
C VAL A 95 -4.80 -5.26 10.28
N ARG A 96 -5.23 -6.30 11.00
CA ARG A 96 -5.84 -7.52 10.45
C ARG A 96 -7.15 -7.81 11.17
N TYR A 97 -8.18 -8.16 10.39
CA TYR A 97 -9.47 -8.60 10.91
C TYR A 97 -9.48 -10.11 11.13
N ILE A 98 -10.01 -10.52 12.29
CA ILE A 98 -10.10 -11.91 12.73
C ILE A 98 -11.54 -12.14 13.18
N HIS A 99 -12.18 -13.14 12.56
CA HIS A 99 -13.58 -13.47 12.80
C HIS A 99 -13.80 -13.92 14.27
N PRO A 100 -14.89 -13.51 14.94
CA PRO A 100 -16.05 -12.77 14.40
C PRO A 100 -15.97 -11.23 14.46
N ASN A 101 -15.25 -10.65 15.41
CA ASN A 101 -15.31 -9.20 15.68
C ASN A 101 -13.98 -8.64 16.22
N THR A 102 -12.89 -9.35 15.99
CA THR A 102 -11.59 -9.04 16.60
C THR A 102 -10.69 -8.35 15.59
N LEU A 103 -10.03 -7.28 16.04
CA LEU A 103 -9.00 -6.56 15.31
C LEU A 103 -7.65 -6.82 15.97
N PHE A 104 -6.72 -7.30 15.16
CA PHE A 104 -5.31 -7.34 15.50
C PHE A 104 -4.64 -6.06 14.99
N ILE A 105 -4.00 -5.31 15.88
CA ILE A 105 -3.34 -4.05 15.58
C ILE A 105 -1.88 -4.16 16.02
N CYS A 106 -0.94 -3.85 15.13
CA CYS A 106 0.50 -3.96 15.39
C CYS A 106 1.25 -2.71 14.92
N TRP A 107 2.24 -2.29 15.70
CA TRP A 107 3.15 -1.17 15.40
C TRP A 107 4.63 -1.52 15.62
N LYS A 108 4.96 -2.82 15.65
CA LYS A 108 6.34 -3.30 15.83
C LYS A 108 7.30 -2.87 14.71
N HIS A 109 6.77 -2.59 13.52
CA HIS A 109 7.56 -2.14 12.37
C HIS A 109 8.03 -0.68 12.46
N TRP A 110 7.49 0.09 13.41
CA TRP A 110 7.78 1.51 13.53
C TRP A 110 9.07 1.77 14.31
N VAL A 111 10.01 2.50 13.71
CA VAL A 111 11.28 2.86 14.36
C VAL A 111 11.14 4.23 15.06
N PRO A 112 11.29 4.29 16.40
CA PRO A 112 11.20 5.55 17.14
C PRO A 112 12.25 6.58 16.71
N SER A 113 11.89 7.86 16.83
CA SER A 113 12.77 8.99 16.45
C SER A 113 14.11 9.00 17.21
N TYR A 114 14.11 8.61 18.50
CA TYR A 114 15.33 8.54 19.30
C TYR A 114 16.33 7.53 18.73
N VAL A 115 15.86 6.34 18.33
CA VAL A 115 16.70 5.31 17.68
C VAL A 115 17.24 5.82 16.35
N ARG A 116 16.39 6.46 15.53
CA ARG A 116 16.82 7.03 14.24
C ARG A 116 17.91 8.10 14.41
N THR A 117 17.79 8.93 15.44
CA THR A 117 18.79 9.97 15.75
C THR A 117 20.12 9.36 16.17
N GLU A 118 20.10 8.30 16.99
CA GLU A 118 21.31 7.58 17.39
C GLU A 118 21.98 6.85 16.23
N LEU A 119 21.20 6.20 15.36
CA LEU A 119 21.71 5.55 14.15
C LEU A 119 22.37 6.57 13.22
N LYS A 120 21.75 7.74 13.03
CA LYS A 120 22.35 8.81 12.24
C LYS A 120 23.68 9.28 12.82
N LYS A 121 23.80 9.41 14.15
CA LYS A 121 25.05 9.82 14.81
C LYS A 121 26.17 8.77 14.69
N LYS A 122 25.83 7.49 14.84
CA LYS A 122 26.81 6.40 14.87
C LYS A 122 27.24 5.94 13.47
N THR A 123 26.28 5.83 12.56
CA THR A 123 26.48 5.22 11.24
C THR A 123 26.48 6.24 10.10
N GLY A 124 26.13 7.51 10.37
CA GLY A 124 25.99 8.55 9.34
C GLY A 124 24.81 8.35 8.39
N LEU A 125 24.04 7.27 8.56
CA LEU A 125 22.95 6.87 7.69
C LEU A 125 21.63 7.51 8.13
N VAL A 126 20.93 8.16 7.21
CA VAL A 126 19.56 8.63 7.45
C VAL A 126 18.62 7.45 7.23
N VAL A 127 17.81 7.13 8.23
CA VAL A 127 16.91 5.96 8.22
C VAL A 127 15.46 6.42 8.29
N ASP A 128 14.61 5.83 7.45
CA ASP A 128 13.17 6.06 7.35
C ASP A 128 12.40 5.49 8.56
N GLU A 129 11.11 5.82 8.68
CA GLU A 129 10.20 5.37 9.75
C GLU A 129 10.08 3.84 9.84
N TYR A 130 10.33 3.17 8.72
CA TYR A 130 10.29 1.71 8.57
C TYR A 130 11.68 1.05 8.64
N GLY A 131 12.73 1.80 9.00
CA GLY A 131 14.09 1.25 9.13
C GLY A 131 14.88 1.13 7.82
N ARG A 132 14.39 1.74 6.73
CA ARG A 132 15.08 1.71 5.41
C ARG A 132 16.06 2.88 5.27
N PRO A 133 17.26 2.70 4.72
CA PRO A 133 18.20 3.80 4.50
C PRO A 133 17.72 4.76 3.40
N LEU A 134 17.53 6.02 3.75
CA LEU A 134 17.32 7.12 2.80
C LEU A 134 18.69 7.57 2.29
N GLY A 135 18.97 7.32 1.01
CA GLY A 135 20.20 7.81 0.34
C GLY A 135 21.05 6.76 -0.36
N ARG A 136 20.70 5.47 -0.25
CA ARG A 136 21.19 4.45 -1.17
C ARG A 136 20.09 4.20 -2.19
N GLU A 137 20.02 5.03 -3.23
CA GLU A 137 19.26 4.63 -4.41
C GLU A 137 19.76 3.25 -4.82
N GLU A 138 18.85 2.28 -4.88
CA GLU A 138 19.17 0.93 -5.25
C GLU A 138 19.58 0.87 -6.72
N VAL A 139 20.86 1.13 -6.96
CA VAL A 139 21.55 0.58 -8.12
C VAL A 139 21.87 -0.86 -7.75
N ASN A 140 20.94 -1.75 -8.10
CA ASN A 140 21.09 -3.21 -8.31
C ASN A 140 20.31 -4.15 -7.37
N SER A 141 19.42 -4.91 -8.02
CA SER A 141 19.09 -6.32 -7.76
C SER A 141 18.01 -6.65 -6.71
N THR A 142 16.74 -6.55 -7.09
CA THR A 142 15.88 -7.70 -7.48
C THR A 142 14.41 -7.29 -7.50
N LYS A 143 13.91 -6.91 -8.69
CA LYS A 143 12.48 -6.86 -8.96
C LYS A 143 11.94 -8.29 -9.07
N ASN A 144 11.65 -8.94 -7.94
CA ASN A 144 10.64 -9.99 -7.89
C ASN A 144 9.32 -9.34 -7.47
N LEU A 145 8.76 -8.56 -8.39
CA LEU A 145 7.38 -8.11 -8.31
C LEU A 145 6.57 -9.08 -9.17
N THR A 146 5.76 -9.89 -8.52
CA THR A 146 4.67 -10.68 -9.08
C THR A 146 3.85 -9.79 -10.02
N LEU A 147 4.05 -9.97 -11.33
CA LEU A 147 3.24 -9.34 -12.37
C LEU A 147 2.09 -10.29 -12.66
N GLU A 148 0.94 -10.02 -12.05
CA GLU A 148 -0.36 -10.46 -12.55
C GLU A 148 -0.46 -10.03 -14.03
N PRO A 149 -0.61 -10.96 -15.00
CA PRO A 149 -0.74 -10.59 -16.40
C PRO A 149 -2.10 -9.93 -16.61
N LYS A 150 -2.09 -8.61 -16.81
CA LYS A 150 -3.30 -7.81 -16.93
C LYS A 150 -4.02 -7.95 -18.28
N ASN A 151 -3.53 -8.76 -19.22
CA ASN A 151 -4.21 -9.04 -20.49
C ASN A 151 -3.82 -10.42 -21.04
N LEU A 152 -4.81 -11.25 -21.33
CA LEU A 152 -4.67 -12.61 -21.87
C LEU A 152 -4.10 -12.61 -23.30
N ASP A 153 -4.33 -11.53 -24.06
CA ASP A 153 -3.92 -11.40 -25.46
C ASP A 153 -2.39 -11.29 -25.66
N GLU A 154 -1.65 -10.76 -24.68
CA GLU A 154 -0.20 -10.57 -24.83
C GLU A 154 0.61 -11.86 -24.60
N ALA A 155 0.01 -12.85 -23.92
CA ALA A 155 0.63 -14.16 -23.69
C ALA A 155 0.58 -15.07 -24.93
N MET A 156 -0.42 -14.89 -25.81
CA MET A 156 -0.59 -15.74 -27.00
C MET A 156 0.43 -15.39 -28.10
N PHE A 157 0.86 -14.13 -28.17
CA PHE A 157 1.77 -13.65 -29.21
C PHE A 157 3.24 -14.05 -29.00
N LYS A 158 3.59 -14.67 -27.86
CA LYS A 158 4.98 -15.05 -27.52
C LYS A 158 5.27 -16.55 -27.59
N MET A 159 4.26 -17.40 -27.85
CA MET A 159 4.44 -18.86 -27.92
C MET A 159 4.42 -19.43 -29.36
N GLY A 160 4.01 -18.65 -30.36
CA GLY A 160 3.93 -19.09 -31.76
C GLY A 160 5.07 -18.58 -32.63
N GLY A 161 6.24 -19.21 -32.57
CA GLY A 161 7.30 -19.00 -33.56
C GLY A 161 7.05 -19.86 -34.81
N GLY A 162 6.71 -19.23 -35.94
CA GLY A 162 6.56 -19.86 -37.24
C GLY A 162 6.49 -18.81 -38.35
N ASP A 163 7.60 -18.69 -39.08
CA ASP A 163 7.93 -17.76 -40.15
C ASP A 163 6.89 -17.72 -41.30
N SER A 164 6.45 -16.52 -41.73
CA SER A 164 6.42 -16.06 -43.14
C SER A 164 5.54 -14.80 -43.42
N SER A 165 6.20 -13.82 -44.04
CA SER A 165 5.71 -12.85 -45.05
C SER A 165 4.71 -11.71 -44.75
N SER A 166 5.24 -10.50 -44.95
CA SER A 166 4.67 -9.29 -45.61
C SER A 166 3.57 -8.46 -44.93
N SER A 167 3.92 -7.25 -44.43
CA SER A 167 3.75 -5.98 -45.17
C SER A 167 3.93 -4.74 -44.25
N SER A 168 4.84 -3.85 -44.63
CA SER A 168 4.91 -2.37 -44.42
C SER A 168 4.39 -1.71 -43.13
N THR A 169 5.27 -0.96 -42.42
CA THR A 169 5.30 0.53 -42.38
C THR A 169 6.32 1.08 -41.34
N SER A 170 7.38 1.74 -41.85
CA SER A 170 8.26 2.79 -41.26
C SER A 170 8.67 2.82 -39.77
N ALA A 171 9.93 2.41 -39.55
CA ALA A 171 11.06 3.15 -38.92
C ALA A 171 10.86 4.04 -37.66
N ALA A 172 11.37 3.54 -36.52
CA ALA A 172 12.28 4.27 -35.62
C ALA A 172 13.00 3.26 -34.68
N GLN A 173 14.00 2.54 -35.20
CA GLN A 173 14.80 1.61 -34.39
C GLN A 173 15.79 2.38 -33.51
N LYS A 174 15.53 2.44 -32.19
CA LYS A 174 16.53 2.85 -31.20
C LYS A 174 17.68 1.84 -31.20
N LYS A 175 18.87 2.26 -31.63
CA LYS A 175 20.09 1.45 -31.53
C LYS A 175 20.37 1.15 -30.05
N LYS A 176 20.32 -0.12 -29.66
CA LYS A 176 20.79 -0.59 -28.36
C LYS A 176 22.32 -0.62 -28.40
N TYR A 177 22.97 0.23 -27.61
CA TYR A 177 24.41 0.17 -27.39
C TYR A 177 24.67 -0.78 -26.21
N THR A 178 25.55 -1.76 -26.41
CA THR A 178 26.10 -2.57 -25.31
C THR A 178 27.13 -1.75 -24.53
N PRO A 179 27.21 -1.89 -23.20
CA PRO A 179 28.25 -1.20 -22.42
C PRO A 179 29.64 -1.60 -22.91
N ILE A 180 30.56 -0.64 -22.98
CA ILE A 180 31.91 -0.83 -23.55
C ILE A 180 32.68 -1.98 -22.87
N ASN A 181 32.40 -2.23 -21.58
CA ASN A 181 33.02 -3.33 -20.81
C ASN A 181 32.64 -4.74 -21.27
N SER A 182 31.57 -4.93 -22.04
CA SER A 182 31.15 -6.25 -22.52
C SER A 182 31.47 -6.47 -24.00
N TYR A 183 32.27 -5.60 -24.62
CA TYR A 183 32.65 -5.75 -26.02
C TYR A 183 33.74 -6.82 -26.17
N LYS A 184 33.36 -8.00 -26.66
CA LYS A 184 34.31 -9.04 -27.07
C LYS A 184 34.41 -9.03 -28.60
N PRO A 185 35.54 -8.57 -29.19
CA PRO A 185 35.66 -8.50 -30.64
C PRO A 185 35.56 -9.92 -31.22
N GLN A 186 34.56 -10.15 -32.07
CA GLN A 186 34.38 -11.41 -32.80
C GLN A 186 35.09 -11.28 -34.15
N GLY A 187 36.24 -11.93 -34.26
CA GLY A 187 37.09 -11.96 -35.45
C GLY A 187 38.33 -12.77 -35.10
N ASN A 188 38.94 -13.45 -36.07
CA ASN A 188 40.14 -14.24 -35.82
C ASN A 188 41.34 -13.29 -35.57
N LEU A 189 41.43 -12.72 -34.36
CA LEU A 189 42.46 -11.77 -33.98
C LEU A 189 43.80 -12.51 -33.85
N VAL A 190 44.81 -11.99 -34.54
CA VAL A 190 46.19 -12.51 -34.53
C VAL A 190 46.83 -12.43 -33.14
N TYR A 191 46.28 -11.60 -32.25
CA TYR A 191 46.73 -11.41 -30.87
C TYR A 191 45.53 -11.44 -29.91
N GLY A 192 44.99 -12.63 -29.65
CA GLY A 192 43.98 -12.84 -28.61
C GLY A 192 44.61 -13.04 -27.24
N ASP A 193 43.84 -12.78 -26.18
CA ASP A 193 44.26 -13.00 -24.79
C ASP A 193 44.77 -14.43 -24.55
N ASP A 194 44.22 -15.41 -25.27
CA ASP A 194 44.64 -16.81 -25.21
C ASP A 194 46.11 -17.02 -25.65
N LEU A 195 46.59 -16.25 -26.64
CA LEU A 195 47.99 -16.29 -27.09
C LEU A 195 48.91 -15.62 -26.07
N LEU A 196 48.47 -14.52 -25.45
CA LEU A 196 49.25 -13.82 -24.42
C LEU A 196 49.42 -14.69 -23.17
N ASN A 197 48.35 -15.36 -22.74
CA ASN A 197 48.40 -16.30 -21.61
C ASN A 197 49.36 -17.46 -21.89
N SER A 198 49.41 -17.96 -23.13
CA SER A 198 50.35 -19.02 -23.51
C SER A 198 51.82 -18.58 -23.50
N LEU A 199 52.09 -17.29 -23.71
CA LEU A 199 53.44 -16.74 -23.58
C LEU A 199 53.81 -16.54 -22.11
N GLU A 200 52.86 -16.12 -21.28
CA GLU A 200 53.07 -15.92 -19.84
C GLU A 200 53.45 -17.24 -19.15
N ASP A 201 52.78 -18.35 -19.46
CA ASP A 201 53.16 -19.68 -18.96
C ASP A 201 54.58 -20.13 -19.39
N VAL A 202 55.07 -19.65 -20.53
CA VAL A 202 56.45 -19.94 -21.00
C VAL A 202 57.48 -19.09 -20.26
N PHE A 203 57.12 -17.88 -19.81
CA PHE A 203 58.01 -17.03 -19.03
C PHE A 203 58.03 -17.40 -17.54
N ASP A 204 56.94 -17.91 -16.98
CA ASP A 204 56.85 -18.36 -15.58
C ASP A 204 57.45 -19.75 -15.33
N SER A 205 57.85 -20.47 -16.39
CA SER A 205 58.46 -21.81 -16.32
C SER A 205 59.99 -21.83 -16.49
N VAL A 206 60.66 -20.69 -16.33
CA VAL A 206 62.13 -20.53 -16.24
C VAL A 206 62.51 -19.86 -14.92
#